data_AF-A0A6P5AN13-F1
#
_entry.id   AF-A0A6P5AN13-F1
#
_cell.length_a   1.000
_cell.length_b   1.000
_cell.length_c   1.000
_cell.angle_alpha   90.00
_cell.angle_beta   90.00
_cell.angle_gamma   90.00
#
_symmetry.space_group_name_H-M   'P 1'
#
loop_
_entity.id
_entity.type
_entity.pdbx_description
1 polymer ?
#
loop_
_entity_poly.entity_id
_entity_poly.type
_entity_poly.pdbx_seq_one_letter_code
_entity_poly.pdbx_strand_id
1 'polypeptide(L)'
;MARGAFLCLLVAACMTGGALACSCMPTHPQTHYCFADFVVRAKVVDGPHLYQPDGVPSPEPEPEADGLPVYELPTDASLERTTLPPLPGQDDTPSTDVHRYRISISKNFKGQLGKDVDPSNVYTMAETSLCGIDKELKSGQLYLLAGYIYKNKMHVGLCSWVSPWEEVTEKQRRGLKYMYRDNCECAIQPCLRGKTCTPWDDKTCLWDDMYTTDCTRRLSACVKNSATDSCSWFVHQAMRDCTSPISPEAAGNIPEIPQLPEVDEPFYPQVDTLLPRPAGGNGVVNGGNDVDREIERFEDSSNEVDPVAYPVEKADDYLDESIDVWLGRWGIDGGAP
;
A
#
# COMPACT_ATOMS: atom_id res chain seq x y z
N MET A 1 11.98 34.74 -32.20
CA MET A 1 10.88 33.76 -32.02
C MET A 1 11.26 32.58 -31.11
N ALA A 2 12.41 31.91 -31.29
CA ALA A 2 12.80 30.73 -30.50
C ALA A 2 12.68 30.85 -28.95
N ARG A 3 13.01 32.01 -28.36
CA ARG A 3 12.92 32.22 -26.90
C ARG A 3 11.48 32.15 -26.33
N GLY A 4 10.47 32.50 -27.12
CA GLY A 4 9.07 32.40 -26.70
C GLY A 4 8.57 30.95 -26.69
N ALA A 5 8.91 30.19 -27.73
CA ALA A 5 8.57 28.77 -27.82
C ALA A 5 9.18 27.96 -26.66
N PHE A 6 10.43 28.25 -26.27
CA PHE A 6 11.08 27.57 -25.15
C PHE A 6 10.40 27.88 -23.80
N LEU A 7 9.94 29.12 -23.59
CA LEU A 7 9.19 29.50 -22.39
C LEU A 7 7.82 28.79 -22.34
N CYS A 8 7.11 28.73 -23.47
CA CYS A 8 5.83 28.02 -23.55
C CYS A 8 5.98 26.51 -23.33
N LEU A 9 7.05 25.88 -23.85
CA LEU A 9 7.34 24.46 -23.61
C LEU A 9 7.66 24.18 -22.14
N LEU A 10 8.39 25.06 -21.46
CA LEU A 10 8.67 24.94 -20.02
C LEU A 10 7.41 25.12 -19.16
N VAL A 11 6.52 26.06 -19.52
CA VAL A 11 5.23 26.22 -18.83
C VAL A 11 4.33 25.00 -19.08
N ALA A 12 4.24 24.51 -20.31
CA ALA A 12 3.49 23.29 -20.62
C ALA A 12 4.02 22.07 -19.85
N ALA A 13 5.34 21.88 -19.80
CA ALA A 13 5.98 20.82 -19.02
C ALA A 13 5.71 20.94 -17.51
N CYS A 14 5.58 22.16 -16.99
CA CYS A 14 5.22 22.41 -15.59
C CYS A 14 3.75 22.07 -15.32
N MET A 15 2.84 22.34 -16.26
CA MET A 15 1.41 21.98 -16.17
C MET A 15 1.17 20.46 -16.34
N THR A 16 2.09 19.72 -16.98
CA THR A 16 2.07 18.24 -16.99
C THR A 16 2.67 17.60 -15.75
N GLY A 17 3.28 18.38 -14.85
CA GLY A 17 3.71 17.91 -13.54
C GLY A 17 2.53 17.82 -12.59
N GLY A 18 1.96 16.63 -12.42
CA GLY A 18 0.88 16.39 -11.47
C GLY A 18 1.25 16.87 -10.06
N ALA A 19 0.48 17.81 -9.52
CA ALA A 19 0.72 18.33 -8.18
C ALA A 19 0.40 17.27 -7.13
N LEU A 20 1.44 16.69 -6.52
CA LEU A 20 1.30 15.85 -5.33
C LEU A 20 0.88 16.71 -4.13
N ALA A 21 -0.42 16.99 -4.03
CA ALA A 21 -0.99 17.86 -3.00
C ALA A 21 -1.08 17.18 -1.62
N CYS A 22 -1.18 15.84 -1.57
CA CYS A 22 -1.14 15.10 -0.31
C CYS A 22 0.31 14.83 0.13
N SER A 23 0.61 15.13 1.40
CA SER A 23 1.88 14.81 2.04
C SER A 23 1.63 14.41 3.50
N CYS A 24 2.24 13.31 3.93
CA CYS A 24 2.05 12.73 5.26
C CYS A 24 3.36 12.74 6.05
N MET A 25 3.31 13.15 7.32
CA MET A 25 4.43 12.95 8.24
C MET A 25 4.52 11.46 8.62
N PRO A 26 5.71 10.83 8.61
CA PRO A 26 5.88 9.48 9.13
C PRO A 26 5.40 9.41 10.58
N THR A 27 4.55 8.43 10.88
CA THR A 27 3.80 8.34 12.13
C THR A 27 3.98 6.95 12.74
N HIS A 28 4.14 6.88 14.06
CA HIS A 28 4.39 5.63 14.75
C HIS A 28 3.12 4.76 14.80
N PRO A 29 3.20 3.41 14.66
CA PRO A 29 2.09 2.47 14.80
C PRO A 29 1.15 2.72 15.99
N GLN A 30 1.71 3.00 17.17
CA GLN A 30 0.95 3.36 18.37
C GLN A 30 0.18 4.67 18.18
N THR A 31 0.81 5.69 17.60
CA THR A 31 0.20 7.00 17.31
C THR A 31 -0.98 6.85 16.36
N HIS A 32 -0.83 6.05 15.29
CA HIS A 32 -1.94 5.68 14.41
C HIS A 32 -3.06 4.95 15.17
N TYR A 33 -2.73 3.96 16.02
CA TYR A 33 -3.74 3.27 16.84
C TYR A 33 -4.48 4.24 17.78
N CYS A 34 -3.77 5.18 18.40
CA CYS A 34 -4.35 6.11 19.37
C CYS A 34 -5.25 7.17 18.73
N PHE A 35 -4.90 7.70 17.57
CA PHE A 35 -5.71 8.72 16.86
C PHE A 35 -6.79 8.14 15.92
N ALA A 36 -6.72 6.87 15.53
CA ALA A 36 -7.78 6.24 14.73
C ALA A 36 -9.06 5.99 15.54
N ASP A 37 -10.24 6.22 14.95
CA ASP A 37 -11.53 5.86 15.57
C ASP A 37 -11.77 4.34 15.53
N PHE A 38 -11.29 3.68 14.47
CA PHE A 38 -11.36 2.24 14.31
C PHE A 38 -10.01 1.65 13.91
N VAL A 39 -9.72 0.43 14.39
CA VAL A 39 -8.54 -0.36 13.99
C VAL A 39 -8.97 -1.81 13.81
N VAL A 40 -8.90 -2.31 12.58
CA VAL A 40 -9.41 -3.64 12.21
C VAL A 40 -8.42 -4.41 11.34
N ARG A 41 -8.45 -5.75 11.44
CA ARG A 41 -7.87 -6.65 10.43
C ARG A 41 -8.97 -7.14 9.52
N ALA A 42 -8.97 -6.70 8.27
CA ALA A 42 -10.05 -6.99 7.31
C ALA A 42 -9.50 -7.52 5.99
N LYS A 43 -10.24 -8.43 5.37
CA LYS A 43 -9.98 -8.92 4.01
C LYS A 43 -10.72 -8.05 3.02
N VAL A 44 -10.06 -7.56 1.97
CA VAL A 44 -10.76 -6.89 0.87
C VAL A 44 -11.47 -7.96 0.05
N VAL A 45 -12.77 -7.75 -0.16
CA VAL A 45 -13.64 -8.66 -0.92
C VAL A 45 -13.82 -8.16 -2.34
N ASP A 46 -13.94 -6.84 -2.52
CA ASP A 46 -14.28 -6.19 -3.79
C ASP A 46 -14.01 -4.68 -3.74
N GLY A 47 -13.84 -4.04 -4.90
CA GLY A 47 -13.55 -2.62 -5.09
C GLY A 47 -12.17 -2.33 -5.69
N PRO A 48 -11.88 -1.07 -6.04
CA PRO A 48 -12.69 0.12 -5.74
C PRO A 48 -13.97 0.21 -6.57
N HIS A 49 -15.03 0.73 -5.96
CA HIS A 49 -16.26 1.16 -6.65
C HIS A 49 -16.49 2.64 -6.35
N LEU A 50 -16.92 3.44 -7.33
CA LEU A 50 -17.37 4.81 -7.06
C LEU A 50 -18.57 4.79 -6.10
N TYR A 51 -18.48 5.57 -5.04
CA TYR A 51 -19.57 5.78 -4.09
C TYR A 51 -20.37 7.01 -4.49
N GLN A 52 -21.54 6.78 -5.08
CA GLN A 52 -22.57 7.80 -5.20
C GLN A 52 -23.30 7.93 -3.86
N PRO A 53 -23.48 9.15 -3.33
CA PRO A 53 -24.37 9.38 -2.21
C PRO A 53 -25.82 9.08 -2.59
N ASP A 54 -26.56 8.48 -1.66
CA ASP A 54 -27.91 7.97 -1.89
C ASP A 54 -28.86 9.09 -2.35
N GLY A 55 -29.29 9.02 -3.63
CA GLY A 55 -30.13 10.04 -4.28
C GLY A 55 -29.62 10.48 -5.66
N VAL A 56 -28.34 10.27 -5.97
CA VAL A 56 -27.79 10.47 -7.32
C VAL A 56 -27.86 9.14 -8.08
N PRO A 57 -28.59 9.04 -9.21
CA PRO A 57 -28.54 7.85 -10.06
C PRO A 57 -27.12 7.61 -10.54
N SER A 58 -26.69 6.34 -10.64
CA SER A 58 -25.44 6.06 -11.33
C SER A 58 -25.54 6.57 -12.76
N PRO A 59 -24.48 7.19 -13.31
CA PRO A 59 -24.35 7.28 -14.75
C PRO A 59 -24.51 5.86 -15.29
N GLU A 60 -25.54 5.64 -16.11
CA GLU A 60 -25.52 4.50 -17.01
C GLU A 60 -24.30 4.69 -17.92
N PRO A 61 -23.57 3.61 -18.27
CA PRO A 61 -22.45 3.73 -19.20
C PRO A 61 -22.97 4.36 -20.49
N GLU A 62 -22.51 5.56 -20.83
CA GLU A 62 -22.93 6.22 -22.06
C GLU A 62 -22.60 5.29 -23.24
N PRO A 63 -23.58 4.97 -24.10
CA PRO A 63 -23.30 4.15 -25.28
C PRO A 63 -22.30 4.91 -26.15
N GLU A 64 -21.26 4.21 -26.62
CA GLU A 64 -20.21 4.78 -27.48
C GLU A 64 -20.83 5.46 -28.70
N ALA A 65 -20.90 6.79 -28.66
CA ALA A 65 -21.47 7.59 -29.72
C ALA A 65 -20.44 7.75 -30.85
N ASP A 66 -20.49 6.85 -31.83
CA ASP A 66 -19.80 6.99 -33.11
C ASP A 66 -20.22 8.31 -33.80
N GLY A 67 -19.43 9.37 -33.62
CA GLY A 67 -19.64 10.64 -34.30
C GLY A 67 -19.02 11.86 -33.63
N LEU A 68 -17.83 12.26 -34.08
CA LEU A 68 -17.27 13.59 -33.81
C LEU A 68 -18.19 14.66 -34.44
N PRO A 69 -18.77 15.61 -33.67
CA PRO A 69 -19.45 16.75 -34.24
C PRO A 69 -18.42 17.71 -34.83
N VAL A 70 -18.49 17.93 -36.15
CA VAL A 70 -17.71 18.96 -36.83
C VAL A 70 -18.27 20.33 -36.43
N TYR A 71 -17.57 21.04 -35.56
CA TYR A 71 -17.85 22.44 -35.26
C TYR A 71 -17.41 23.32 -36.43
N GLU A 72 -18.36 23.71 -37.30
CA GLU A 72 -18.14 24.80 -38.24
C GLU A 72 -18.13 26.14 -37.48
N LEU A 73 -17.07 26.92 -37.63
CA LEU A 73 -16.91 28.24 -37.01
C LEU A 73 -17.76 29.29 -37.76
N PRO A 74 -18.71 29.99 -37.11
CA PRO A 74 -19.47 31.06 -37.75
C PRO A 74 -18.57 32.26 -38.09
N THR A 75 -18.64 32.75 -39.33
CA THR A 75 -17.78 33.82 -39.85
C THR A 75 -18.45 35.20 -39.89
N ASP A 76 -19.35 35.52 -38.95
CA ASP A 76 -19.98 36.85 -38.88
C ASP A 76 -19.85 37.46 -37.48
N ALA A 77 -19.25 38.66 -37.43
CA ALA A 77 -19.04 39.45 -36.23
C ALA A 77 -20.16 40.50 -36.08
N SER A 78 -21.34 40.03 -35.71
CA SER A 78 -22.50 40.89 -35.41
C SER A 78 -22.87 40.77 -33.93
N LEU A 79 -22.42 41.74 -33.13
CA LEU A 79 -22.43 41.69 -31.66
C LEU A 79 -23.78 42.12 -31.06
N GLU A 80 -24.83 41.32 -31.27
CA GLU A 80 -26.07 41.45 -30.50
C GLU A 80 -26.04 40.62 -29.22
N ARG A 81 -26.55 41.20 -28.12
CA ARG A 81 -26.51 40.60 -26.78
C ARG A 81 -27.59 39.53 -26.64
N THR A 82 -27.37 38.37 -27.24
CA THR A 82 -28.17 37.17 -26.98
C THR A 82 -28.01 36.78 -25.52
N THR A 83 -29.05 36.99 -24.71
CA THR A 83 -29.15 36.38 -23.38
C THR A 83 -29.20 34.87 -23.57
N LEU A 84 -28.12 34.19 -23.17
CA LEU A 84 -28.10 32.72 -23.14
C LEU A 84 -29.32 32.23 -22.34
N PRO A 85 -30.00 31.16 -22.79
CA PRO A 85 -30.96 30.47 -21.93
C PRO A 85 -30.23 30.01 -20.66
N PRO A 86 -30.90 29.95 -19.49
CA PRO A 86 -30.28 29.40 -18.29
C PRO A 86 -29.81 27.98 -18.61
N LEU A 87 -28.54 27.67 -18.33
CA LEU A 87 -28.09 26.29 -18.33
C LEU A 87 -28.99 25.50 -17.37
N PRO A 88 -29.43 24.28 -17.72
CA PRO A 88 -30.10 23.42 -16.77
C PRO A 88 -29.18 23.28 -15.55
N GLY A 89 -29.73 23.47 -14.35
CA GLY A 89 -28.95 23.69 -13.13
C GLY A 89 -27.89 22.63 -12.93
N GLN A 90 -26.66 22.94 -13.35
CA GLN A 90 -25.50 22.14 -13.08
C GLN A 90 -25.17 22.39 -11.61
N ASP A 91 -25.37 21.36 -10.80
CA ASP A 91 -25.07 21.41 -9.38
C ASP A 91 -23.55 21.39 -9.23
N ASP A 92 -22.93 22.57 -9.41
CA ASP A 92 -21.48 22.83 -9.30
C ASP A 92 -20.95 22.66 -7.85
N THR A 93 -21.55 21.72 -7.10
CA THR A 93 -20.82 21.03 -6.05
C THR A 93 -19.73 20.20 -6.73
N PRO A 94 -18.44 20.42 -6.40
CA PRO A 94 -17.41 19.50 -6.85
C PRO A 94 -17.72 18.15 -6.21
N SER A 95 -18.14 17.17 -7.02
CA SER A 95 -18.26 15.78 -6.61
C SER A 95 -16.90 15.36 -6.06
N THR A 96 -16.79 15.28 -4.74
CA THR A 96 -15.66 14.62 -4.12
C THR A 96 -15.86 13.14 -4.36
N ASP A 97 -15.34 12.64 -5.47
CA ASP A 97 -15.45 11.23 -5.81
C ASP A 97 -14.78 10.40 -4.70
N VAL A 98 -15.53 9.43 -4.17
CA VAL A 98 -15.10 8.56 -3.08
C VAL A 98 -15.10 7.12 -3.58
N HIS A 99 -13.99 6.42 -3.45
CA HIS A 99 -13.92 4.98 -3.66
C HIS A 99 -14.42 4.24 -2.41
N ARG A 100 -15.25 3.22 -2.64
CA ARG A 100 -15.76 2.27 -1.65
C ARG A 100 -15.19 0.88 -1.93
N TYR A 101 -14.59 0.27 -0.91
CA TYR A 101 -14.17 -1.12 -0.91
C TYR A 101 -15.09 -1.94 0.01
N ARG A 102 -15.54 -3.10 -0.47
CA ARG A 102 -16.27 -4.07 0.36
C ARG A 102 -15.24 -4.90 1.12
N ILE A 103 -15.39 -4.98 2.43
CA ILE A 103 -14.44 -5.66 3.32
C ILE A 103 -15.14 -6.67 4.24
N SER A 104 -14.38 -7.66 4.68
CA SER A 104 -14.80 -8.63 5.69
C SER A 104 -13.87 -8.54 6.90
N ILE A 105 -14.38 -8.02 8.03
CA ILE A 105 -13.60 -7.82 9.25
C ILE A 105 -13.39 -9.17 9.96
N SER A 106 -12.11 -9.58 10.07
CA SER A 106 -11.70 -10.80 10.79
C SER A 106 -11.35 -10.54 12.26
N LYS A 107 -10.95 -9.31 12.60
CA LYS A 107 -10.65 -8.89 13.97
C LYS A 107 -10.87 -7.40 14.13
N ASN A 108 -11.54 -7.00 15.20
CA ASN A 108 -11.60 -5.62 15.68
C ASN A 108 -10.60 -5.46 16.85
N PHE A 109 -9.74 -4.45 16.77
CA PHE A 109 -8.80 -4.03 17.83
C PHE A 109 -9.20 -2.70 18.49
N LYS A 110 -10.00 -1.86 17.81
CA LYS A 110 -10.51 -0.56 18.30
C LYS A 110 -11.74 -0.15 17.49
N GLY A 111 -12.70 0.50 18.16
CA GLY A 111 -13.90 1.09 17.55
C GLY A 111 -15.17 0.28 17.78
N GLN A 112 -16.30 0.95 17.93
CA GLN A 112 -17.62 0.34 18.07
C GLN A 112 -18.28 0.25 16.68
N LEU A 113 -18.18 -0.92 16.04
CA LEU A 113 -18.67 -1.17 14.68
C LEU A 113 -19.93 -2.05 14.72
N GLY A 114 -20.80 -1.94 13.70
CA GLY A 114 -22.00 -2.77 13.58
C GLY A 114 -23.23 -2.31 14.36
N LYS A 115 -23.14 -1.20 15.10
CA LYS A 115 -24.31 -0.52 15.69
C LYS A 115 -24.78 0.62 14.80
N ASP A 116 -24.11 1.76 14.88
CA ASP A 116 -24.44 2.96 14.11
C ASP A 116 -23.56 3.10 12.85
N VAL A 117 -22.49 2.30 12.74
CA VAL A 117 -21.43 2.34 11.71
C VAL A 117 -21.40 1.02 10.95
N ASP A 118 -21.51 1.06 9.62
CA ASP A 118 -21.47 -0.14 8.76
C ASP A 118 -20.07 -0.78 8.76
N PRO A 119 -19.90 -2.04 9.18
CA PRO A 119 -18.62 -2.74 9.19
C PRO A 119 -18.22 -3.33 7.82
N SER A 120 -19.11 -3.30 6.82
CA SER A 120 -18.94 -4.02 5.54
C SER A 120 -18.21 -3.22 4.47
N ASN A 121 -18.09 -1.91 4.65
CA ASN A 121 -17.53 -0.98 3.66
C ASN A 121 -16.50 -0.05 4.29
N VAL A 122 -15.39 0.17 3.58
CA VAL A 122 -14.41 1.21 3.89
C VAL A 122 -14.27 2.14 2.69
N TYR A 123 -14.12 3.44 2.97
CA TYR A 123 -14.17 4.52 2.01
C TYR A 123 -12.85 5.28 1.95
N THR A 124 -12.47 5.78 0.78
CA THR A 124 -11.30 6.64 0.57
C THR A 124 -11.60 7.65 -0.54
N MET A 125 -10.88 8.76 -0.63
CA MET A 125 -11.04 9.68 -1.77
C MET A 125 -10.60 8.99 -3.06
N ALA A 126 -11.19 9.34 -4.20
CA ALA A 126 -10.76 8.77 -5.49
C ALA A 126 -9.34 9.21 -5.89
N GLU A 127 -8.98 10.46 -5.54
CA GLU A 127 -7.76 11.12 -5.96
C GLU A 127 -6.64 11.13 -4.91
N THR A 128 -5.40 10.83 -5.32
CA THR A 128 -4.21 10.93 -4.45
C THR A 128 -3.98 12.33 -3.91
N SER A 129 -4.29 13.35 -4.71
CA SER A 129 -4.19 14.77 -4.35
C SER A 129 -5.06 15.12 -3.14
N LEU A 130 -6.18 14.39 -2.95
CA LEU A 130 -7.09 14.49 -1.81
C LEU A 130 -6.78 13.44 -0.71
N CYS A 131 -5.57 12.88 -0.71
CA CYS A 131 -5.13 11.80 0.15
C CYS A 131 -5.94 10.49 0.00
N GLY A 132 -6.52 10.25 -1.18
CA GLY A 132 -7.12 8.99 -1.58
C GLY A 132 -6.11 7.89 -1.82
N ILE A 133 -6.48 6.64 -1.53
CA ILE A 133 -5.64 5.47 -1.84
C ILE A 133 -5.90 5.04 -3.29
N ASP A 134 -4.95 5.39 -4.16
CA ASP A 134 -4.92 5.08 -5.60
C ASP A 134 -4.48 3.65 -5.91
N LYS A 135 -3.51 3.14 -5.14
CA LYS A 135 -3.08 1.75 -5.22
C LYS A 135 -4.20 0.86 -4.72
N GLU A 136 -4.96 0.32 -5.65
CA GLU A 136 -6.08 -0.60 -5.41
C GLU A 136 -5.73 -1.61 -4.32
N LEU A 137 -6.50 -1.58 -3.22
CA LEU A 137 -6.34 -2.56 -2.17
C LEU A 137 -6.70 -3.93 -2.75
N LYS A 138 -5.72 -4.83 -2.83
CA LYS A 138 -5.83 -6.08 -3.59
C LYS A 138 -7.01 -6.91 -3.06
N SER A 139 -7.99 -7.18 -3.91
CA SER A 139 -9.06 -8.13 -3.56
C SER A 139 -8.46 -9.50 -3.20
N GLY A 140 -9.01 -10.12 -2.17
CA GLY A 140 -8.49 -11.35 -1.59
C GLY A 140 -7.43 -11.17 -0.51
N GLN A 141 -6.73 -10.04 -0.44
CA GLN A 141 -5.65 -9.80 0.51
C GLN A 141 -6.18 -9.35 1.89
N LEU A 142 -5.47 -9.75 2.95
CA LEU A 142 -5.74 -9.33 4.32
C LEU A 142 -4.92 -8.09 4.69
N TYR A 143 -5.58 -7.07 5.21
CA TYR A 143 -4.99 -5.79 5.60
C TYR A 143 -5.25 -5.45 7.07
N LEU A 144 -4.33 -4.70 7.67
CA LEU A 144 -4.62 -3.85 8.81
C LEU A 144 -5.14 -2.50 8.28
N LEU A 145 -6.26 -2.02 8.83
CA LEU A 145 -6.86 -0.73 8.53
C LEU A 145 -7.05 0.03 9.85
N ALA A 146 -6.34 1.14 10.02
CA ALA A 146 -6.58 2.11 11.09
C ALA A 146 -6.98 3.46 10.49
N GLY A 147 -8.21 3.90 10.75
CA GLY A 147 -8.81 5.06 10.11
C GLY A 147 -9.80 5.80 11.01
N TYR A 148 -10.54 6.74 10.43
CA TYR A 148 -11.49 7.61 11.13
C TYR A 148 -12.94 7.29 10.72
N ILE A 149 -13.90 7.68 11.56
CA ILE A 149 -15.33 7.49 11.29
C ILE A 149 -15.95 8.85 10.98
N TYR A 150 -16.47 9.01 9.77
CA TYR A 150 -17.14 10.24 9.34
C TYR A 150 -18.51 9.91 8.77
N LYS A 151 -19.56 10.63 9.18
CA LYS A 151 -20.97 10.36 8.81
C LYS A 151 -21.32 8.86 8.87
N ASN A 152 -20.95 8.21 9.97
CA ASN A 152 -21.16 6.78 10.24
C ASN A 152 -20.50 5.80 9.25
N LYS A 153 -19.49 6.23 8.51
CA LYS A 153 -18.72 5.42 7.56
C LYS A 153 -17.26 5.33 7.98
N MET A 154 -16.63 4.19 7.74
CA MET A 154 -15.20 3.99 7.99
C MET A 154 -14.39 4.58 6.83
N HIS A 155 -13.54 5.56 7.11
CA HIS A 155 -12.69 6.20 6.11
C HIS A 155 -11.20 5.95 6.35
N VAL A 156 -10.45 5.75 5.27
CA VAL A 156 -8.98 5.66 5.23
C VAL A 156 -8.42 6.54 4.11
N GLY A 157 -7.17 6.96 4.23
CA GLY A 157 -6.44 7.69 3.20
C GLY A 157 -4.94 7.41 3.25
N LEU A 158 -4.14 8.11 2.44
CA LEU A 158 -2.69 7.92 2.34
C LEU A 158 -1.94 8.10 3.67
N CYS A 159 -2.45 8.93 4.58
CA CYS A 159 -1.87 9.13 5.92
C CYS A 159 -2.45 8.20 7.00
N SER A 160 -3.36 7.29 6.65
CA SER A 160 -3.89 6.25 7.55
C SER A 160 -2.92 5.07 7.62
N TRP A 161 -2.94 4.30 8.72
CA TRP A 161 -2.15 3.07 8.77
C TRP A 161 -2.91 1.95 8.06
N VAL A 162 -2.64 1.85 6.77
CA VAL A 162 -3.12 0.79 5.87
C VAL A 162 -1.91 -0.03 5.43
N SER A 163 -1.89 -1.31 5.77
CA SER A 163 -0.75 -2.19 5.43
C SER A 163 -1.22 -3.64 5.26
N PRO A 164 -0.64 -4.42 4.32
CA PRO A 164 -0.85 -5.85 4.27
C PRO A 164 -0.55 -6.50 5.63
N TRP A 165 -1.40 -7.42 6.07
CA TRP A 165 -1.26 -8.02 7.41
C TRP A 165 0.08 -8.74 7.60
N GLU A 166 0.63 -9.31 6.52
CA GLU A 166 1.94 -9.96 6.47
C GLU A 166 3.10 -9.01 6.80
N GLU A 167 3.00 -7.73 6.39
CA GLU A 167 4.03 -6.70 6.65
C GLU A 167 3.97 -6.14 8.09
N VAL A 168 2.82 -6.25 8.78
CA VAL A 168 2.67 -5.82 10.18
C VAL A 168 3.52 -6.74 11.07
N THR A 169 4.56 -6.19 11.70
CA THR A 169 5.54 -6.99 12.44
C THR A 169 4.91 -7.71 13.63
N GLU A 170 5.49 -8.83 14.04
CA GLU A 170 5.02 -9.59 15.21
C GLU A 170 4.95 -8.71 16.48
N LYS A 171 5.85 -7.74 16.63
CA LYS A 171 5.83 -6.77 17.75
C LYS A 171 4.71 -5.75 17.60
N GLN A 172 4.44 -5.25 16.39
CA GLN A 172 3.28 -4.39 16.11
C GLN A 172 1.95 -5.13 16.35
N ARG A 173 1.85 -6.42 15.97
CA ARG A 173 0.67 -7.27 16.26
C ARG A 173 0.44 -7.45 17.76
N ARG A 174 1.50 -7.67 18.55
CA ARG A 174 1.42 -7.66 20.03
C ARG A 174 1.00 -6.29 20.56
N GLY A 175 1.53 -5.21 19.98
CA GLY A 175 1.18 -3.83 20.31
C GLY A 175 -0.32 -3.54 20.15
N LEU A 176 -0.90 -3.92 19.00
CA LEU A 176 -2.34 -3.83 18.71
C LEU A 176 -3.22 -4.61 19.71
N LYS A 177 -2.74 -5.75 20.22
CA LYS A 177 -3.52 -6.63 21.12
C LYS A 177 -3.40 -6.22 22.60
N TYR A 178 -2.25 -5.70 23.04
CA TYR A 178 -1.91 -5.62 24.47
C TYR A 178 -1.26 -4.31 24.96
N MET A 179 -0.76 -3.42 24.08
CA MET A 179 0.05 -2.28 24.54
C MET A 179 -0.50 -0.93 24.11
N TYR A 180 -0.88 -0.76 22.84
CA TYR A 180 -1.14 0.59 22.31
C TYR A 180 -2.34 1.26 23.00
N ARG A 181 -3.42 0.52 23.27
CA ARG A 181 -4.63 1.02 23.94
C ARG A 181 -4.33 1.64 25.30
N ASP A 182 -3.61 0.92 26.14
CA ASP A 182 -3.43 1.27 27.55
C ASP A 182 -2.32 2.32 27.75
N ASN A 183 -1.61 2.66 26.67
CA ASN A 183 -0.51 3.63 26.65
C ASN A 183 -0.76 4.81 25.70
N CYS A 184 -2.01 5.09 25.32
CA CYS A 184 -2.36 6.28 24.53
C CYS A 184 -2.24 7.60 25.29
N GLU A 185 -2.03 7.58 26.60
CA GLU A 185 -1.67 8.77 27.38
C GLU A 185 -0.25 9.27 27.08
N CYS A 186 0.62 8.41 26.55
CA CYS A 186 1.99 8.77 26.21
C CYS A 186 2.09 9.37 24.81
N ALA A 187 2.72 10.54 24.69
CA ALA A 187 3.01 11.15 23.41
C ALA A 187 4.24 10.51 22.74
N ILE A 188 4.26 10.49 21.41
CA ILE A 188 5.43 10.09 20.62
C ILE A 188 5.81 11.25 19.72
N GLN A 189 7.02 11.78 19.93
CA GLN A 189 7.53 12.95 19.24
C GLN A 189 8.51 12.53 18.13
N PRO A 190 8.18 12.70 16.84
CA PRO A 190 9.12 12.45 15.75
C PRO A 190 10.24 13.50 15.75
N CYS A 191 11.50 13.06 15.67
CA CYS A 191 12.63 13.95 15.45
C CYS A 191 13.00 14.03 13.96
N LEU A 192 13.07 15.25 13.43
CA LEU A 192 13.42 15.47 12.03
C LEU A 192 14.94 15.36 11.80
N ARG A 193 15.33 14.72 10.70
CA ARG A 193 16.75 14.55 10.32
C ARG A 193 17.50 15.87 10.36
N GLY A 194 18.64 15.90 11.07
CA GLY A 194 19.46 17.09 11.22
C GLY A 194 18.96 18.10 12.27
N LYS A 195 18.02 17.71 13.14
CA LYS A 195 17.62 18.48 14.33
C LYS A 195 18.14 17.83 15.60
N THR A 196 18.53 18.65 16.58
CA THR A 196 18.71 18.23 17.97
C THR A 196 17.36 18.34 18.67
N CYS A 197 16.74 17.18 18.96
CA CYS A 197 15.46 17.11 19.64
C CYS A 197 15.64 16.69 21.09
N THR A 198 14.84 17.26 21.98
CA THR A 198 14.60 16.74 23.34
C THR A 198 13.11 16.36 23.44
N PRO A 199 12.74 15.43 24.34
CA PRO A 199 11.34 15.23 24.71
C PRO A 199 10.67 16.56 25.10
N TRP A 200 9.37 16.70 24.80
CA TRP A 200 8.57 17.85 25.25
C TRP A 200 8.35 17.86 26.77
N ASP A 201 8.12 16.69 27.35
CA ASP A 201 7.85 16.45 28.76
C ASP A 201 8.18 14.99 29.16
N ASP A 202 8.03 14.68 30.44
CA ASP A 202 8.24 13.32 30.98
C ASP A 202 7.23 12.28 30.46
N LYS A 203 6.17 12.68 29.73
CA LYS A 203 5.16 11.79 29.14
C LYS A 203 5.36 11.60 27.63
N THR A 204 6.48 12.07 27.09
CA THR A 204 6.80 12.05 25.67
C THR A 204 7.98 11.12 25.39
N CYS A 205 7.76 10.07 24.60
CA CYS A 205 8.86 9.29 24.03
C CYS A 205 9.40 9.98 22.76
N LEU A 206 10.68 10.32 22.76
CA LEU A 206 11.36 10.86 21.59
C LEU A 206 11.64 9.74 20.56
N TRP A 207 11.20 9.92 19.32
CA TRP A 207 11.48 9.01 18.20
C TRP A 207 12.56 9.62 17.30
N ASP A 208 13.81 9.28 17.59
CA ASP A 208 15.02 9.82 16.95
C ASP A 208 15.63 8.94 15.86
N ASP A 209 15.34 7.62 15.88
CA ASP A 209 15.80 6.65 14.87
C ASP A 209 14.97 6.60 13.56
N MET A 210 13.94 7.45 13.44
CA MET A 210 12.94 7.47 12.35
C MET A 210 13.55 7.54 10.93
N TYR A 211 14.75 8.13 10.79
CA TYR A 211 15.47 8.28 9.52
C TYR A 211 16.77 7.48 9.46
N THR A 212 17.01 6.56 10.39
CA THR A 212 18.24 5.75 10.49
C THR A 212 17.94 4.26 10.50
N THR A 213 17.76 3.65 11.67
CA THR A 213 17.54 2.21 11.82
C THR A 213 16.06 1.85 11.91
N ASP A 214 15.18 2.81 12.25
CA ASP A 214 13.73 2.61 12.40
C ASP A 214 13.37 1.45 13.36
N CYS A 215 14.26 1.14 14.32
CA CYS A 215 14.09 0.08 15.29
C CYS A 215 12.85 0.32 16.16
N THR A 216 12.72 1.55 16.65
CA THR A 216 11.66 2.00 17.56
C THR A 216 10.28 1.70 16.98
N ARG A 217 10.02 2.11 15.73
CA ARG A 217 8.75 1.88 15.02
C ARG A 217 8.42 0.42 14.78
N ARG A 218 9.45 -0.42 14.60
CA ARG A 218 9.30 -1.83 14.25
C ARG A 218 9.20 -2.76 15.46
N LEU A 219 9.81 -2.37 16.58
CA LEU A 219 10.16 -3.24 17.71
C LEU A 219 9.73 -2.70 19.08
N SER A 220 9.40 -1.41 19.22
CA SER A 220 9.06 -0.80 20.52
C SER A 220 7.62 -0.25 20.57
N ALA A 221 7.26 0.20 21.76
CA ALA A 221 6.04 0.92 22.09
C ALA A 221 6.40 1.91 23.21
N CYS A 222 5.83 3.11 23.18
CA CYS A 222 5.99 4.07 24.25
C CYS A 222 5.04 3.69 25.38
N VAL A 223 5.57 3.36 26.56
CA VAL A 223 4.80 2.81 27.68
C VAL A 223 4.84 3.72 28.90
N LYS A 224 3.70 3.82 29.60
CA LYS A 224 3.54 4.59 30.83
C LYS A 224 4.09 3.79 32.01
N ASN A 225 4.96 4.42 32.79
CA ASN A 225 5.37 3.95 34.10
C ASN A 225 4.45 4.57 35.17
N SER A 226 3.52 3.78 35.70
CA SER A 226 2.57 4.24 36.73
C SER A 226 3.20 4.63 38.06
N ALA A 227 4.45 4.24 38.35
CA ALA A 227 5.14 4.60 39.59
C ALA A 227 5.78 6.00 39.53
N THR A 228 6.16 6.46 38.33
CA THR A 228 6.81 7.77 38.10
C THR A 228 5.92 8.74 37.31
N ASP A 229 4.76 8.30 36.84
CA ASP A 229 3.86 9.00 35.90
C ASP A 229 4.57 9.52 34.63
N SER A 230 5.66 8.85 34.24
CA SER A 230 6.47 9.16 33.06
C SER A 230 6.35 8.08 31.99
N CYS A 231 6.69 8.42 30.74
CA CYS A 231 6.64 7.50 29.60
C CYS A 231 8.04 7.21 29.06
N SER A 232 8.26 5.97 28.62
CA SER A 232 9.54 5.55 28.04
C SER A 232 9.36 4.44 27.02
N TRP A 233 10.36 4.23 26.14
CA TRP A 233 10.31 3.14 25.17
C TRP A 233 10.41 1.78 25.86
N PHE A 234 9.56 0.84 25.45
CA PHE A 234 9.63 -0.54 25.90
C PHE A 234 10.84 -1.25 25.26
N VAL A 235 11.89 -1.48 26.04
CA VAL A 235 13.15 -2.07 25.59
C VAL A 235 13.20 -3.58 25.85
N HIS A 236 12.99 -4.37 24.79
CA HIS A 236 13.16 -5.82 24.79
C HIS A 236 14.43 -6.23 24.02
N GLN A 237 14.77 -7.53 24.00
CA GLN A 237 16.05 -7.99 23.44
C GLN A 237 16.27 -7.58 21.98
N ALA A 238 15.35 -7.90 21.06
CA ALA A 238 15.54 -7.52 19.66
C ALA A 238 15.57 -6.00 19.43
N MET A 239 14.94 -5.19 20.31
CA MET A 239 15.12 -3.73 20.29
C MET A 239 16.57 -3.36 20.64
N ARG A 240 17.14 -3.93 21.71
CA ARG A 240 18.56 -3.75 22.08
C ARG A 240 19.50 -4.17 20.96
N ASP A 241 19.26 -5.34 20.38
CA ASP A 241 20.08 -5.88 19.28
C ASP A 241 20.04 -4.94 18.05
N CYS A 242 18.87 -4.40 17.72
CA CYS A 242 18.67 -3.46 16.62
C CYS A 242 19.34 -2.09 16.86
N THR A 243 19.31 -1.60 18.11
CA THR A 243 19.98 -0.33 18.50
C THR A 243 21.47 -0.48 18.80
N SER A 244 21.98 -1.72 18.91
CA SER A 244 23.39 -1.93 19.24
C SER A 244 24.26 -1.53 18.06
N PRO A 245 25.35 -0.77 18.28
CA PRO A 245 26.30 -0.50 17.21
C PRO A 245 26.88 -1.83 16.72
N ILE A 246 26.78 -2.09 15.42
CA ILE A 246 27.38 -3.26 14.79
C ILE A 246 28.89 -3.20 15.08
N SER A 247 29.40 -4.16 15.86
CA SER A 247 30.86 -4.27 16.06
C SER A 247 31.52 -4.42 14.69
N PRO A 248 32.66 -3.76 14.41
CA PRO A 248 33.43 -3.98 13.20
C PRO A 248 33.74 -5.47 12.92
N GLU A 249 33.79 -6.28 13.98
CA GLU A 249 33.99 -7.74 13.94
C GLU A 249 32.84 -8.48 13.23
N ALA A 250 31.60 -7.98 13.31
CA ALA A 250 30.44 -8.55 12.63
C ALA A 250 30.38 -8.19 11.14
N ALA A 251 31.05 -7.12 10.71
CA ALA A 251 31.21 -6.76 9.31
C ALA A 251 32.36 -7.53 8.61
N GLY A 252 33.22 -8.22 9.38
CA GLY A 252 34.43 -8.87 8.89
C GLY A 252 34.26 -10.24 8.22
N ASN A 253 33.04 -10.78 8.15
CA ASN A 253 32.77 -12.11 7.57
C ASN A 253 31.70 -12.06 6.46
N ILE A 254 31.86 -11.15 5.50
CA ILE A 254 31.24 -11.30 4.19
C ILE A 254 32.18 -12.18 3.36
N PRO A 255 31.81 -13.43 3.01
CA PRO A 255 32.62 -14.22 2.10
C PRO A 255 32.70 -13.51 0.75
N GLU A 256 33.92 -13.41 0.23
CA GLU A 256 34.25 -12.71 -1.01
C GLU A 256 33.40 -13.28 -2.15
N ILE A 257 32.50 -12.45 -2.71
CA ILE A 257 31.61 -12.87 -3.80
C ILE A 257 32.51 -13.23 -5.00
N PRO A 258 32.46 -14.46 -5.53
CA PRO A 258 33.23 -14.81 -6.72
C PRO A 258 32.86 -13.85 -7.85
N GLN A 259 33.86 -13.17 -8.41
CA GLN A 259 33.61 -12.22 -9.50
C GLN A 259 32.98 -12.98 -10.67
N LEU A 260 31.73 -12.64 -10.98
CA LEU A 260 31.09 -13.09 -12.21
C LEU A 260 31.90 -12.53 -13.39
N PRO A 261 32.20 -13.35 -14.41
CA PRO A 261 32.92 -12.88 -15.58
C PRO A 261 32.13 -11.75 -16.26
N GLU A 262 32.84 -10.74 -16.73
CA GLU A 262 32.26 -9.63 -17.49
C GLU A 262 31.48 -10.20 -18.68
N VAL A 263 30.20 -9.86 -18.76
CA VAL A 263 29.35 -10.19 -19.90
C VAL A 263 29.43 -9.03 -20.88
N ASP A 264 30.06 -9.23 -22.03
CA ASP A 264 30.14 -8.23 -23.09
C ASP A 264 28.76 -7.65 -23.42
N GLU A 265 28.67 -6.32 -23.61
CA GLU A 265 27.40 -5.64 -23.83
C GLU A 265 26.63 -6.19 -25.05
N PRO A 266 25.29 -6.35 -24.95
CA PRO A 266 24.49 -6.78 -26.09
C PRO A 266 24.44 -5.69 -27.17
N PHE A 267 25.02 -6.01 -28.32
CA PHE A 267 25.06 -5.17 -29.52
C PHE A 267 23.64 -4.85 -30.01
N TYR A 268 23.19 -3.59 -29.87
CA TYR A 268 21.91 -3.13 -30.42
C TYR A 268 21.99 -3.07 -31.97
N PRO A 269 21.20 -3.89 -32.70
CA PRO A 269 21.18 -3.80 -34.16
C PRO A 269 20.51 -2.51 -34.62
N GLN A 270 21.18 -1.75 -35.48
CA GLN A 270 20.60 -0.59 -36.16
C GLN A 270 19.51 -1.05 -37.14
N VAL A 271 18.35 -0.39 -37.13
CA VAL A 271 17.23 -0.70 -38.02
C VAL A 271 17.26 0.24 -39.22
N ASP A 272 17.96 -0.16 -40.28
CA ASP A 272 17.97 0.59 -41.54
C ASP A 272 16.65 0.40 -42.31
N THR A 273 15.94 1.50 -42.53
CA THR A 273 14.69 1.55 -43.30
C THR A 273 14.94 1.50 -44.79
N LEU A 274 14.42 0.50 -45.50
CA LEU A 274 14.31 0.51 -46.97
C LEU A 274 12.93 0.06 -47.48
N LEU A 275 12.51 0.71 -48.57
CA LEU A 275 11.18 0.65 -49.20
C LEU A 275 10.99 -0.57 -50.14
N PRO A 276 9.76 -0.91 -50.58
CA PRO A 276 9.42 -2.27 -51.02
C PRO A 276 9.33 -2.54 -52.55
N ARG A 277 9.41 -3.85 -52.88
CA ARG A 277 8.86 -4.56 -54.07
C ARG A 277 9.56 -4.37 -55.45
N PRO A 278 9.34 -5.27 -56.46
CA PRO A 278 8.79 -6.66 -56.42
C PRO A 278 9.49 -7.72 -57.35
N ALA A 279 8.98 -8.95 -57.28
CA ALA A 279 8.77 -9.95 -58.37
C ALA A 279 9.84 -11.03 -58.74
N GLY A 280 9.44 -12.30 -58.62
CA GLY A 280 9.51 -13.28 -59.73
C GLY A 280 10.39 -14.55 -59.61
N GLY A 281 9.76 -15.75 -59.70
CA GLY A 281 10.22 -16.81 -60.64
C GLY A 281 10.86 -18.14 -60.15
N ASN A 282 10.02 -19.17 -59.97
CA ASN A 282 10.14 -20.60 -60.41
C ASN A 282 11.44 -21.46 -60.33
N GLY A 283 11.27 -22.70 -59.83
CA GLY A 283 12.05 -23.93 -60.20
C GLY A 283 12.22 -24.93 -59.02
N VAL A 284 11.72 -26.18 -58.93
CA VAL A 284 11.65 -27.38 -59.83
C VAL A 284 13.03 -28.09 -59.93
N VAL A 285 13.29 -29.38 -59.62
CA VAL A 285 12.46 -30.55 -59.15
C VAL A 285 13.35 -31.77 -58.72
N ASN A 286 12.81 -32.72 -57.91
CA ASN A 286 13.26 -34.11 -57.61
C ASN A 286 14.71 -34.37 -57.10
N GLY A 287 15.07 -35.46 -56.41
CA GLY A 287 14.39 -36.66 -55.88
C GLY A 287 15.53 -37.64 -55.47
N GLY A 288 15.57 -38.28 -54.28
CA GLY A 288 14.72 -39.39 -53.83
C GLY A 288 15.55 -40.70 -53.84
N ASN A 289 15.55 -41.47 -52.75
CA ASN A 289 15.77 -42.93 -52.68
C ASN A 289 15.77 -43.41 -51.22
N ASP A 290 14.82 -44.30 -50.89
CA ASP A 290 14.73 -45.05 -49.63
C ASP A 290 15.75 -46.22 -49.57
N VAL A 291 15.91 -46.85 -48.39
CA VAL A 291 15.38 -48.20 -48.07
C VAL A 291 15.54 -48.48 -46.55
N ASP A 292 14.47 -49.03 -45.95
CA ASP A 292 14.31 -49.86 -44.73
C ASP A 292 15.54 -50.66 -44.21
N ARG A 293 15.61 -51.26 -43.00
CA ARG A 293 14.67 -51.67 -41.91
C ARG A 293 15.54 -51.81 -40.63
N GLU A 294 15.06 -51.94 -39.38
CA GLU A 294 14.24 -53.03 -38.84
C GLU A 294 13.60 -52.66 -37.47
N ILE A 295 12.61 -53.43 -37.03
CA ILE A 295 11.67 -53.11 -35.93
C ILE A 295 11.76 -54.19 -34.82
N GLU A 296 11.25 -53.85 -33.62
CA GLU A 296 10.79 -54.69 -32.48
C GLU A 296 11.69 -54.58 -31.22
N ARG A 297 11.21 -54.46 -29.97
CA ARG A 297 9.87 -54.57 -29.31
C ARG A 297 9.91 -53.75 -27.97
N PHE A 298 8.86 -53.45 -27.18
CA PHE A 298 7.43 -53.85 -27.18
C PHE A 298 6.50 -52.80 -26.47
N GLU A 299 5.38 -53.28 -25.93
CA GLU A 299 4.23 -52.69 -25.18
C GLU A 299 4.59 -51.90 -23.89
N ASP A 300 3.94 -50.79 -23.51
CA ASP A 300 2.50 -50.45 -23.31
C ASP A 300 1.90 -50.93 -21.97
N SER A 301 1.53 -49.97 -21.11
CA SER A 301 0.44 -50.08 -20.13
C SER A 301 0.10 -48.70 -19.56
N SER A 302 -1.16 -48.30 -19.69
CA SER A 302 -1.75 -47.09 -19.13
C SER A 302 -2.34 -47.33 -17.73
N ASN A 303 -2.33 -46.31 -16.87
CA ASN A 303 -3.24 -46.22 -15.72
C ASN A 303 -3.38 -44.78 -15.22
N GLU A 304 -4.62 -44.30 -15.15
CA GLU A 304 -5.01 -43.10 -14.40
C GLU A 304 -5.07 -43.42 -12.90
N VAL A 305 -4.55 -42.52 -12.05
CA VAL A 305 -4.84 -42.47 -10.60
C VAL A 305 -4.92 -41.00 -10.17
N ASP A 306 -5.84 -40.71 -9.26
CA ASP A 306 -6.30 -39.37 -8.84
C ASP A 306 -5.22 -38.38 -8.33
N PRO A 307 -5.49 -37.06 -8.41
CA PRO A 307 -4.65 -36.05 -7.79
C PRO A 307 -4.68 -36.15 -6.26
N VAL A 308 -3.50 -36.36 -5.65
CA VAL A 308 -3.31 -36.43 -4.20
C VAL A 308 -3.72 -35.10 -3.55
N ALA A 309 -4.67 -35.17 -2.61
CA ALA A 309 -5.03 -34.05 -1.76
C ALA A 309 -3.89 -33.71 -0.78
N TYR A 310 -3.41 -32.47 -0.80
CA TYR A 310 -2.53 -31.95 0.24
C TYR A 310 -3.36 -31.59 1.49
N PRO A 311 -2.95 -32.01 2.69
CA PRO A 311 -3.71 -31.74 3.91
C PRO A 311 -3.63 -30.26 4.30
N VAL A 312 -4.79 -29.69 4.63
CA VAL A 312 -4.89 -28.36 5.26
C VAL A 312 -4.55 -28.52 6.74
N GLU A 313 -3.28 -28.34 7.12
CA GLU A 313 -2.90 -28.30 8.54
C GLU A 313 -3.29 -26.95 9.16
N LYS A 314 -4.16 -27.03 10.18
CA LYS A 314 -4.40 -25.93 11.12
C LYS A 314 -3.14 -25.72 11.98
N ALA A 315 -2.49 -24.56 11.86
CA ALA A 315 -1.34 -24.21 12.69
C ALA A 315 -1.40 -22.74 13.12
N ASP A 316 -2.36 -22.38 13.97
CA ASP A 316 -2.51 -21.02 14.52
C ASP A 316 -2.98 -20.98 16.00
N ASP A 317 -3.04 -22.14 16.69
CA ASP A 317 -3.73 -22.29 17.99
C ASP A 317 -2.87 -22.97 19.08
N TYR A 318 -1.54 -23.06 18.90
CA TYR A 318 -0.66 -23.93 19.72
C TYR A 318 0.59 -23.26 20.33
N LEU A 319 0.56 -21.94 20.55
CA LEU A 319 1.63 -21.21 21.26
C LEU A 319 1.14 -20.35 22.44
N ASP A 320 -0.11 -20.53 22.90
CA ASP A 320 -0.72 -19.72 23.97
C ASP A 320 -0.40 -20.22 25.40
N GLU A 321 0.12 -21.46 25.56
CA GLU A 321 0.32 -22.10 26.89
C GLU A 321 1.64 -21.75 27.63
N SER A 322 2.45 -20.81 27.12
CA SER A 322 3.74 -20.46 27.77
C SER A 322 3.75 -19.13 28.54
N ILE A 323 2.60 -18.43 28.64
CA ILE A 323 2.57 -17.03 29.09
C ILE A 323 2.24 -16.82 30.58
N ASP A 324 1.60 -17.79 31.23
CA ASP A 324 1.24 -17.71 32.66
C ASP A 324 2.44 -17.73 33.62
N VAL A 325 3.62 -18.18 33.15
CA VAL A 325 4.83 -18.28 33.97
C VAL A 325 5.49 -16.92 34.26
N TRP A 326 5.24 -15.90 33.42
CA TRP A 326 5.92 -14.59 33.54
C TRP A 326 5.09 -13.45 34.12
N LEU A 327 3.76 -13.58 34.20
CA LEU A 327 2.91 -12.59 34.87
C LEU A 327 2.78 -12.82 36.38
N GLY A 328 3.22 -13.97 36.90
CA GLY A 328 3.03 -14.39 38.28
C GLY A 328 4.05 -13.90 39.33
N ARG A 329 4.94 -12.93 39.03
CA ARG A 329 6.03 -12.55 39.96
C ARG A 329 6.25 -11.05 40.15
N TRP A 330 5.19 -10.33 40.49
CA TRP A 330 5.25 -9.02 41.16
C TRP A 330 4.75 -9.10 42.61
N GLY A 331 5.36 -10.00 43.39
CA GLY A 331 5.27 -9.98 44.85
C GLY A 331 6.32 -9.02 45.39
N ILE A 332 5.88 -7.97 46.10
CA ILE A 332 6.77 -6.99 46.72
C ILE A 332 7.10 -7.47 48.14
N ASP A 333 8.29 -8.03 48.33
CA ASP A 333 8.92 -8.17 49.63
C ASP A 333 10.04 -7.13 49.74
N GLY A 334 9.93 -6.24 50.73
CA GLY A 334 10.88 -5.15 50.96
C GLY A 334 12.09 -5.57 51.79
N GLY A 335 13.18 -4.82 51.66
CA GLY A 335 14.38 -5.01 52.48
C GLY A 335 15.57 -4.17 52.02
N ALA A 336 15.72 -2.97 52.58
CA ALA A 336 17.02 -2.33 52.79
C ALA A 336 17.72 -3.05 53.99
N PRO A 337 19.05 -2.97 54.20
CA PRO A 337 19.95 -1.86 53.87
C PRO A 337 20.83 -2.06 52.63
#